data_AF-A0A4V1UF74-F1
#
_entry.id   AF-A0A4V1UF74-F1
#
_cell.length_a   1.000
_cell.length_b   1.000
_cell.length_c   1.000
_cell.angle_alpha   90.00
_cell.angle_beta   90.00
_cell.angle_gamma   90.00
#
_symmetry.space_group_name_H-M   'P 1'
#
loop_
_entity.id
_entity.type
_entity.pdbx_description
1 polymer ?
#
loop_
_entity_poly.entity_id
_entity_poly.type
_entity_poly.pdbx_seq_one_letter_code
_entity_poly.pdbx_strand_id
1 'polypeptide(L)'
;MTTFKSKQGLELSIPLSIFLGITVAIAYKNQIWTTLVIVGIVIAFIVYVFVTTYYQVNGNFLRVKCGFIIDKDVDIRSIFSIRETYIPLSAPATSLDRLELKFNKGKDSVLVSPEDKKGFIAALLAVNPNIVVDYRKDRK
;
A
#
# COMPACT_ATOMS: atom_id res chain seq x y z
N MET A 1 -0.70 19.09 -6.32
CA MET A 1 -0.06 17.76 -6.24
C MET A 1 -0.24 17.26 -4.81
N THR A 2 -1.13 16.30 -4.58
CA THR A 2 -1.37 15.73 -3.25
C THR A 2 -0.75 14.34 -3.20
N THR A 3 0.12 14.12 -2.20
CA THR A 3 0.79 12.83 -2.01
C THR A 3 0.14 12.12 -0.84
N PHE A 4 -0.36 10.92 -1.10
CA PHE A 4 -0.96 10.05 -0.09
C PHE A 4 0.01 8.91 0.19
N LYS A 5 0.44 8.77 1.44
CA LYS A 5 1.26 7.62 1.85
C LYS A 5 0.40 6.37 1.92
N SER A 6 1.01 5.22 1.66
CA SER A 6 0.34 3.93 1.88
C SER A 6 0.18 3.70 3.37
N LYS A 7 -1.01 3.25 3.80
CA LYS A 7 -1.26 2.84 5.18
C LYS A 7 -0.29 1.71 5.51
N GLN A 8 0.74 2.01 6.30
CA GLN A 8 1.69 1.00 6.76
C GLN A 8 0.95 0.18 7.82
N GLY A 9 0.49 -1.03 7.49
CA GLY A 9 -0.07 -1.92 8.50
C GLY A 9 1.05 -2.37 9.41
N LEU A 10 1.05 -1.81 10.61
CA LEU A 10 1.94 -2.21 11.70
C LEU A 10 1.93 -3.73 11.90
N GLU A 11 0.80 -4.39 11.65
CA GLU A 11 0.57 -5.82 11.86
C GLU A 11 1.56 -6.76 11.17
N LEU A 12 2.09 -6.43 9.99
CA LEU A 12 3.13 -7.25 9.33
C LEU A 12 4.54 -6.78 9.69
N SER A 13 4.72 -5.47 9.88
CA SER A 13 6.03 -4.89 10.23
C SER A 13 6.50 -5.26 11.64
N ILE A 14 5.58 -5.40 12.60
CA ILE A 14 5.85 -5.77 13.99
C ILE A 14 6.45 -7.18 14.08
N PRO A 15 5.78 -8.26 13.63
CA PRO A 15 6.32 -9.61 13.75
C PRO A 15 7.61 -9.78 12.94
N LEU A 16 7.73 -9.12 11.78
CA LEU A 16 8.94 -9.14 10.97
C LEU A 16 10.11 -8.46 11.69
N SER A 17 9.88 -7.30 12.32
CA SER A 17 10.91 -6.58 13.10
C SER A 17 11.33 -7.37 14.34
N ILE A 18 10.40 -8.02 15.02
CA ILE A 18 10.70 -8.89 16.17
C ILE A 18 11.57 -10.08 15.72
N PHE A 19 11.17 -10.75 14.64
CA PHE A 19 11.91 -11.90 14.11
C PHE A 19 13.34 -11.50 13.70
N LEU A 20 13.49 -10.39 12.96
CA LEU A 20 14.78 -9.83 12.56
C LEU A 20 15.62 -9.41 13.78
N GLY A 21 15.01 -8.77 14.78
CA GLY A 21 15.68 -8.38 16.02
C GLY A 21 16.23 -9.57 16.80
N ILE A 22 15.47 -10.66 16.90
CA ILE A 22 15.91 -11.92 17.53
C ILE A 22 17.09 -12.52 16.74
N THR A 23 17.03 -12.52 15.41
CA THR A 23 18.14 -13.05 14.58
C THR A 23 19.42 -12.24 14.78
N VAL A 24 19.31 -10.91 14.85
CA VAL A 24 20.45 -10.02 15.13
C VAL A 24 21.03 -10.27 16.52
N ALA A 25 20.17 -10.41 17.55
CA ALA A 25 20.63 -10.65 18.92
C ALA A 25 21.39 -11.98 19.07
N ILE A 26 20.91 -13.05 18.42
CA ILE A 26 21.58 -14.36 18.40
C ILE A 26 22.91 -14.28 17.63
N ALA A 27 22.91 -13.61 16.46
CA ALA A 27 24.13 -13.45 15.65
C ALA A 27 25.22 -12.65 16.38
N TYR A 28 24.83 -11.59 17.10
CA TYR A 28 25.73 -10.79 17.92
C TYR A 28 26.33 -11.62 19.07
N LYS A 29 25.51 -12.38 19.80
CA LYS A 29 25.96 -13.21 20.93
C LYS A 29 26.93 -14.30 20.49
N ASN A 30 26.73 -14.88 19.31
CA ASN A 30 27.58 -15.93 18.76
C ASN A 30 28.77 -15.40 17.92
N GLN A 31 28.95 -14.07 17.85
CA GLN A 31 29.94 -13.40 16.99
C GLN A 31 29.94 -13.85 15.53
N ILE A 32 28.76 -14.11 14.97
CA ILE A 32 28.60 -14.51 13.57
C ILE A 32 28.42 -13.25 12.71
N TRP A 33 29.53 -12.60 12.38
CA TRP A 33 29.56 -11.35 11.61
C TRP A 33 28.90 -11.46 10.23
N THR A 34 29.01 -12.61 9.56
CA THR A 34 28.40 -12.86 8.25
C THR A 34 26.88 -12.73 8.28
N THR A 35 26.23 -13.24 9.32
CA THR A 35 24.77 -13.17 9.48
C THR A 35 24.30 -11.74 9.70
N LEU A 36 25.06 -10.94 10.45
CA LEU A 36 24.79 -9.52 10.69
C LEU A 36 24.78 -8.71 9.39
N VAL A 37 25.75 -8.94 8.50
CA VAL A 37 25.83 -8.25 7.20
C VAL A 37 24.62 -8.62 6.32
N ILE A 38 24.28 -9.91 6.23
CA ILE A 38 23.14 -10.38 5.41
C ILE A 38 21.83 -9.78 5.93
N VAL A 39 21.59 -9.84 7.24
CA VAL A 39 20.37 -9.29 7.84
C VAL A 39 20.30 -7.78 7.66
N GLY A 40 21.43 -7.06 7.76
CA GLY A 40 21.50 -5.63 7.47
C GLY A 40 21.06 -5.28 6.05
N ILE A 41 21.50 -6.05 5.04
CA ILE A 41 21.08 -5.87 3.64
C ILE A 41 19.58 -6.11 3.48
N VAL A 42 19.05 -7.16 4.12
CA VAL A 42 17.61 -7.47 4.08
C VAL A 42 16.79 -6.35 4.71
N ILE A 43 17.20 -5.82 5.86
CA ILE A 43 16.54 -4.68 6.51
C ILE A 43 16.58 -3.45 5.59
N ALA A 44 17.74 -3.13 5.00
CA ALA A 44 17.86 -2.02 4.09
C ALA A 44 16.94 -2.16 2.87
N PHE A 45 16.83 -3.36 2.30
CA PHE A 45 15.92 -3.65 1.20
C PHE A 45 14.45 -3.48 1.60
N ILE A 46 14.08 -3.98 2.78
CA ILE A 46 12.72 -3.83 3.32
C ILE A 46 12.38 -2.35 3.48
N VAL A 47 13.24 -1.58 4.16
CA VAL A 47 13.05 -0.13 4.35
C VAL A 47 12.94 0.59 3.01
N TYR A 48 13.78 0.24 2.04
CA TYR A 48 13.72 0.81 0.69
C TYR A 48 12.36 0.60 0.03
N VAL A 49 11.82 -0.63 0.07
CA VAL A 49 10.49 -0.94 -0.47
C VAL A 49 9.38 -0.15 0.25
N PHE A 50 9.48 0.01 1.56
CA PHE A 50 8.53 0.80 2.34
C PHE A 50 8.55 2.29 1.99
N VAL A 51 9.74 2.88 1.82
CA VAL A 51 9.90 4.31 1.47
C VAL A 51 9.44 4.61 0.05
N THR A 52 9.60 3.66 -0.88
CA THR A 52 9.26 3.83 -2.29
C THR A 52 7.80 3.53 -2.63
N THR A 53 6.98 3.15 -1.64
CA THR A 53 5.54 2.90 -1.83
C THR A 53 4.74 4.17 -1.52
N TYR A 54 4.29 4.86 -2.56
CA TYR A 54 3.50 6.09 -2.44
C TYR A 54 2.46 6.22 -3.55
N TYR A 55 1.37 6.92 -3.22
CA TYR A 55 0.33 7.26 -4.18
C TYR A 55 0.37 8.77 -4.41
N GLN A 56 0.50 9.20 -5.66
CA GLN A 56 0.48 10.62 -6.02
C GLN A 56 -0.72 10.92 -6.91
N VAL A 57 -1.53 11.89 -6.49
CA VAL A 57 -2.58 12.47 -7.32
C VAL A 57 -2.02 13.73 -7.97
N ASN A 58 -1.81 13.66 -9.28
CA ASN A 58 -1.29 14.74 -10.10
C ASN A 58 -2.34 15.18 -11.13
N GLY A 59 -3.20 16.11 -10.73
CA GLY A 59 -4.26 16.64 -11.59
C GLY A 59 -5.23 15.52 -11.98
N ASN A 60 -5.16 15.09 -13.24
CA ASN A 60 -6.03 14.04 -13.78
C ASN A 60 -5.44 12.63 -13.64
N PHE A 61 -4.20 12.49 -13.18
CA PHE A 61 -3.51 11.21 -13.13
C PHE A 61 -3.25 10.78 -11.70
N LEU A 62 -3.55 9.51 -11.42
CA LEU A 62 -3.20 8.82 -10.20
C LEU A 62 -1.97 7.96 -10.49
N ARG A 63 -0.82 8.36 -9.98
CA ARG A 63 0.38 7.54 -9.99
C ARG A 63 0.39 6.63 -8.76
N VAL A 64 0.28 5.34 -9.03
CA VAL A 64 0.43 4.27 -8.04
C VAL A 64 1.85 3.75 -8.15
N LYS A 65 2.68 4.07 -7.14
CA LYS A 65 4.03 3.53 -7.04
C LYS A 65 4.15 2.60 -5.84
N CYS A 66 4.59 1.37 -6.10
CA CYS A 66 4.86 0.35 -5.08
C CYS A 66 6.23 -0.25 -5.32
N GLY A 67 7.21 0.14 -4.50
CA GLY A 67 8.57 -0.36 -4.62
C GLY A 67 9.22 -0.06 -5.98
N PHE A 68 9.97 -1.05 -6.47
CA PHE A 68 10.50 -1.11 -7.83
C PHE A 68 9.57 -1.87 -8.81
N ILE A 69 8.49 -2.46 -8.30
CA ILE A 69 7.72 -3.49 -9.03
C ILE A 69 6.53 -2.88 -9.77
N ILE A 70 5.91 -1.83 -9.20
CA ILE A 70 4.71 -1.22 -9.78
C ILE A 70 4.94 0.28 -9.87
N ASP A 71 5.06 0.80 -11.08
CA ASP A 71 4.94 2.22 -11.41
C ASP A 71 3.83 2.29 -12.47
N LYS A 72 2.61 2.56 -12.02
CA LYS A 72 1.45 2.69 -12.90
C LYS A 72 0.86 4.08 -12.77
N ASP A 73 0.66 4.71 -13.90
CA ASP A 73 -0.05 5.97 -14.03
C ASP A 73 -1.45 5.66 -14.56
N VAL A 74 -2.48 6.08 -13.82
CA VAL A 74 -3.87 5.78 -14.16
C VAL A 74 -4.70 7.04 -14.23
N ASP A 75 -5.42 7.25 -15.33
CA ASP A 75 -6.29 8.41 -15.50
C ASP A 75 -7.50 8.33 -14.57
N ILE A 76 -7.69 9.34 -13.73
CA ILE A 76 -8.77 9.44 -12.75
C ILE A 76 -10.14 9.53 -13.43
N ARG A 77 -10.21 10.08 -14.64
CA ARG A 77 -11.45 10.14 -15.43
C ARG A 77 -11.89 8.77 -15.92
N SER A 78 -10.97 7.81 -16.02
CA SER A 78 -11.28 6.43 -16.38
C SER A 78 -11.85 5.62 -15.21
N ILE A 79 -11.73 6.13 -13.98
CA ILE A 79 -12.33 5.56 -12.77
C ILE A 79 -13.84 5.79 -12.84
N PHE A 80 -14.61 4.70 -12.78
CA PHE A 80 -16.07 4.79 -12.71
C PHE A 80 -16.60 4.37 -11.34
N SER A 81 -15.86 3.54 -10.59
CA SER A 81 -16.30 3.08 -9.27
C SER A 81 -15.12 2.89 -8.32
N ILE A 82 -15.36 3.29 -7.06
CA ILE A 82 -14.49 3.04 -5.92
C ILE A 82 -15.27 2.15 -4.97
N ARG A 83 -14.74 0.98 -4.63
CA ARG A 83 -15.34 0.07 -3.66
C ARG A 83 -14.41 -0.13 -2.47
N GLU A 84 -14.97 -0.02 -1.26
CA GLU A 84 -14.27 -0.41 -0.05
C GLU A 84 -14.26 -1.94 0.09
N THR A 85 -13.06 -2.54 0.07
CA THR A 85 -12.86 -3.98 0.22
C THR A 85 -12.09 -4.27 1.50
N TYR A 86 -12.67 -5.16 2.31
CA TYR A 86 -12.00 -5.83 3.43
C TYR A 86 -12.06 -7.32 3.11
N ILE A 87 -11.02 -7.80 2.42
CA ILE A 87 -10.84 -9.21 2.10
C ILE A 87 -9.71 -9.72 3.00
N PRO A 88 -10.02 -10.42 4.09
CA PRO A 88 -9.02 -10.96 5.01
C PRO A 88 -8.32 -12.23 4.47
N LEU A 89 -8.80 -12.83 3.37
CA LEU A 89 -8.56 -14.25 3.10
C LEU A 89 -7.77 -14.60 1.82
N SER A 90 -7.32 -13.65 1.00
CA SER A 90 -6.76 -13.99 -0.33
C SER A 90 -5.36 -13.45 -0.65
N ALA A 91 -4.69 -12.74 0.26
CA ALA A 91 -3.27 -12.43 0.10
C ALA A 91 -2.63 -12.02 1.44
N PRO A 92 -1.41 -12.50 1.76
CA PRO A 92 -0.63 -11.95 2.85
C PRO A 92 -0.14 -10.56 2.42
N ALA A 93 -0.82 -9.49 2.82
CA ALA A 93 -0.30 -8.16 2.61
C ALA A 93 -0.79 -7.13 3.64
N THR A 94 0.15 -6.25 3.92
CA THR A 94 0.38 -5.23 4.97
C THR A 94 -0.74 -4.22 5.26
N SER A 95 -2.00 -4.42 4.86
CA SER A 95 -3.16 -3.60 5.29
C SER A 95 -4.46 -4.26 4.80
N LEU A 96 -5.39 -4.51 5.72
CA LEU A 96 -6.70 -5.14 5.47
C LEU A 96 -7.75 -4.16 4.90
N ASP A 97 -7.40 -2.89 4.85
CA ASP A 97 -8.24 -1.76 4.45
C ASP A 97 -7.87 -1.30 3.03
N ARG A 98 -8.44 -1.92 1.99
CA ARG A 98 -8.12 -1.59 0.60
C ARG A 98 -9.31 -0.93 -0.11
N LEU A 99 -9.00 0.04 -0.96
CA LEU A 99 -9.93 0.60 -1.93
C LEU A 99 -9.67 -0.07 -3.27
N GLU A 100 -10.70 -0.70 -3.82
CA GLU A 100 -10.69 -1.19 -5.19
C GLU A 100 -11.14 -0.06 -6.12
N LEU A 101 -10.23 0.40 -6.98
CA LEU A 101 -10.52 1.33 -8.06
C LEU A 101 -10.80 0.52 -9.32
N LYS A 102 -11.99 0.68 -9.94
CA LYS A 102 -12.34 0.02 -11.20
C LYS A 102 -12.28 1.01 -12.36
N PHE A 103 -11.65 0.60 -13.45
CA PHE A 103 -11.43 1.44 -14.63
C PHE A 103 -12.16 0.89 -15.86
N ASN A 104 -12.56 1.80 -16.75
CA ASN A 104 -12.93 1.54 -18.15
C ASN A 104 -13.90 0.35 -18.40
N LYS A 105 -15.18 0.46 -17.99
CA LYS A 105 -16.30 -0.48 -18.32
C LYS A 105 -15.95 -2.00 -18.36
N GLY A 106 -14.95 -2.45 -17.60
CA GLY A 106 -14.30 -3.76 -17.77
C GLY A 106 -13.73 -4.35 -16.48
N LYS A 107 -12.81 -5.33 -16.62
CA LYS A 107 -12.23 -6.17 -15.53
C LYS A 107 -10.99 -5.58 -14.85
N ASP A 108 -10.49 -4.42 -15.30
CA ASP A 108 -9.29 -3.84 -14.72
C ASP A 108 -9.62 -3.12 -13.42
N SER A 109 -9.13 -3.69 -12.31
CA SER A 109 -9.16 -3.05 -11.01
C SER A 109 -7.76 -2.91 -10.43
N VAL A 110 -7.54 -1.80 -9.72
CA VAL A 110 -6.32 -1.56 -8.94
C VAL A 110 -6.73 -1.45 -7.47
N LEU A 111 -6.07 -2.24 -6.63
CA LEU A 111 -6.21 -2.17 -5.19
C LEU A 111 -5.20 -1.16 -4.65
N VAL A 112 -5.69 -0.11 -4.00
CA VAL A 112 -4.87 0.90 -3.32
C VAL A 112 -5.21 0.93 -1.83
N SER A 113 -4.23 1.18 -0.97
CA SER A 113 -4.44 1.31 0.47
C SER A 113 -3.86 2.65 0.98
N PRO A 114 -4.51 3.78 0.64
CA PRO A 114 -4.08 5.09 1.15
C PRO A 114 -4.28 5.16 2.66
N GLU A 115 -3.35 5.81 3.35
CA GLU A 115 -3.43 6.09 4.80
C GLU A 115 -4.65 6.94 5.13
N ASP A 116 -4.87 8.02 4.38
CA ASP A 116 -6.07 8.84 4.43
C ASP A 116 -7.05 8.46 3.31
N LYS A 117 -7.89 7.46 3.58
CA LYS A 117 -8.94 7.02 2.64
C LYS A 117 -9.91 8.14 2.28
N LYS A 118 -10.35 8.93 3.26
CA LYS A 118 -11.36 9.98 3.06
C LYS A 118 -10.78 11.10 2.20
N GLY A 119 -9.58 11.56 2.51
CA GLY A 119 -8.86 12.54 1.69
C GLY A 119 -8.55 12.03 0.29
N PHE A 120 -8.21 10.75 0.15
CA PHE A 120 -7.97 10.13 -1.15
C PHE A 120 -9.24 10.07 -2.02
N ILE A 121 -10.36 9.61 -1.46
CA ILE A 121 -11.65 9.57 -2.16
C ILE A 121 -12.10 10.99 -2.53
N ALA A 122 -11.96 11.96 -1.61
CA ALA A 122 -12.29 13.36 -1.87
C ALA A 122 -11.43 13.95 -3.01
N ALA A 123 -10.13 13.65 -3.04
CA ALA A 123 -9.24 14.09 -4.10
C ALA A 123 -9.62 13.49 -5.47
N LEU A 124 -10.04 12.23 -5.51
CA LEU A 124 -10.54 11.59 -6.74
C LEU A 124 -11.87 12.18 -7.20
N LEU A 125 -12.82 12.39 -6.28
CA LEU A 125 -14.12 13.01 -6.56
C LEU A 125 -14.00 14.47 -7.03
N ALA A 126 -13.00 15.20 -6.52
CA ALA A 126 -12.72 16.57 -6.95
C ALA A 126 -12.31 16.64 -8.43
N VAL A 127 -11.70 15.58 -8.97
CA VAL A 127 -11.28 15.48 -10.37
C VAL A 127 -12.39 14.87 -11.23
N ASN A 128 -13.10 13.87 -10.71
CA ASN A 128 -14.20 13.20 -11.39
C ASN A 128 -15.39 12.98 -10.44
N PRO A 129 -16.39 13.89 -10.45
CA PRO A 129 -17.55 13.78 -9.55
C PRO A 129 -18.53 12.66 -9.95
N ASN A 130 -18.35 12.04 -11.12
CA ASN A 130 -19.21 10.94 -11.59
C ASN A 130 -18.81 9.56 -11.03
N ILE A 131 -17.75 9.50 -10.22
CA ILE A 131 -17.30 8.26 -9.61
C ILE A 131 -18.35 7.76 -8.61
N VAL A 132 -18.80 6.51 -8.77
CA VAL A 132 -19.70 5.85 -7.82
C VAL A 132 -18.88 5.26 -6.67
N VAL A 133 -19.06 5.80 -5.47
CA VAL A 133 -18.40 5.31 -4.25
C VAL A 133 -19.33 4.35 -3.50
N ASP A 134 -18.96 3.08 -3.48
CA ASP A 134 -19.63 2.01 -2.73
C ASP A 134 -18.98 1.88 -1.35
N TYR A 135 -19.51 2.64 -0.38
CA TYR A 135 -19.11 2.51 1.02
C TYR A 135 -19.63 1.20 1.57
N ARG A 136 -18.76 0.38 2.16
CA ARG A 136 -19.21 -0.85 2.80
C ARG A 136 -19.99 -0.46 4.04
N LYS A 137 -21.29 -0.75 4.04
CA LYS A 137 -22.14 -0.64 5.24
C LYS A 137 -21.62 -1.64 6.27
N ASP A 138 -21.03 -1.15 7.35
CA ASP A 138 -20.67 -1.98 8.49
C ASP A 138 -21.93 -2.77 8.91
N ARG A 139 -21.89 -4.09 8.73
CA ARG A 139 -22.86 -4.96 9.39
C ARG A 139 -22.48 -4.90 10.87
N LYS A 140 -23.30 -4.18 11.63
CA LYS A 140 -23.33 -4.20 13.10
C LYS A 140 -23.24 -5.62 13.63
#